data_AF-A0A1V4E0V0-F1
#
_entry.id   AF-A0A1V4E0V0-F1
#
_cell.length_a   1.000
_cell.length_b   1.000
_cell.length_c   1.000
_cell.angle_alpha   90.00
_cell.angle_beta   90.00
_cell.angle_gamma   90.00
#
_symmetry.space_group_name_H-M   'P 1'
#
loop_
_entity.id
_entity.type
_entity.pdbx_description
1 polymer ?
#
loop_
_entity_poly.entity_id
_entity_poly.type
_entity_poly.pdbx_seq_one_letter_code
_entity_poly.pdbx_strand_id
1 'polypeptide(L)'
;MCVTPATRTQTLADNAAKASRWTSGPFGPHTCVTGYVWREAFTGDDVCVTPAVRAQAKLDNGKAADRRVSARLWISRYTVPPVDNGDGTSTSTSVDDIPRLKINGDHFNIGQVRLYIRYNTGRLYWSGTVSASAHSGYAGGSFGKKTGVFDCAAAGKAANAYAQAQDVVSGRWSPRLPVRVGCAVL
;
A
#
# COMPACT_ATOMS: atom_id res chain seq x y z
N MET A 1 -11.12 2.89 -11.91
CA MET A 1 -9.85 2.49 -11.28
C MET A 1 -8.89 3.68 -11.25
N CYS A 2 -7.92 3.73 -10.33
CA CYS A 2 -6.90 4.79 -10.33
C CYS A 2 -5.85 4.54 -11.43
N VAL A 3 -5.47 5.56 -12.20
CA VAL A 3 -4.48 5.51 -13.28
C VAL A 3 -3.49 6.68 -13.16
N THR A 4 -2.39 6.65 -13.92
CA THR A 4 -1.39 7.75 -13.90
C THR A 4 -1.97 9.06 -14.45
N PRO A 5 -1.38 10.23 -14.14
CA PRO A 5 -1.80 11.51 -14.74
C PRO A 5 -1.72 11.51 -16.27
N ALA A 6 -0.71 10.88 -16.86
CA ALA A 6 -0.59 10.76 -18.32
C ALA A 6 -1.75 9.95 -18.92
N THR A 7 -2.07 8.78 -18.33
CA THR A 7 -3.22 7.95 -18.73
C THR A 7 -4.54 8.72 -18.59
N ARG A 8 -4.70 9.50 -17.51
CA ARG A 8 -5.87 10.37 -17.31
C ARG A 8 -5.99 11.40 -18.44
N THR A 9 -4.90 12.10 -18.78
CA THR A 9 -4.92 13.10 -19.86
C THR A 9 -5.23 12.48 -21.22
N GLN A 10 -4.65 11.33 -21.52
CA GLN A 10 -4.97 10.58 -22.74
C GLN A 10 -6.44 10.14 -22.78
N THR A 11 -6.96 9.65 -21.66
CA THR A 11 -8.38 9.26 -21.53
C THR A 11 -9.31 10.44 -21.82
N LEU A 12 -8.96 11.64 -21.35
CA LEU A 12 -9.73 12.87 -21.64
C LEU A 12 -9.72 13.18 -23.14
N ALA A 13 -8.56 13.08 -23.80
CA ALA A 13 -8.45 13.31 -25.24
C ALA A 13 -9.26 12.28 -26.05
N ASP A 14 -9.20 11.00 -25.68
CA ASP A 14 -9.96 9.93 -26.33
C ASP A 14 -11.47 10.11 -26.15
N ASN A 15 -11.91 10.49 -24.96
CA ASN A 15 -13.33 10.77 -24.69
C ASN A 15 -13.82 11.98 -25.50
N ALA A 16 -12.98 13.01 -25.69
CA ALA A 16 -13.32 14.17 -26.51
C ALA A 16 -13.41 13.82 -28.02
N ALA A 17 -12.57 12.89 -28.48
CA ALA A 17 -12.54 12.44 -29.86
C ALA A 17 -13.55 11.31 -30.18
N LYS A 18 -14.38 10.88 -29.22
CA LYS A 18 -15.28 9.71 -29.39
C LYS A 18 -16.13 9.79 -30.66
N ALA A 19 -16.74 10.94 -30.91
CA ALA A 19 -17.70 11.12 -32.00
C ALA A 19 -17.02 11.09 -33.38
N SER A 20 -15.77 11.57 -33.48
CA SER A 20 -15.04 11.56 -34.75
C SER A 20 -14.47 10.19 -35.12
N ARG A 21 -14.54 9.22 -34.21
CA ARG A 21 -14.03 7.85 -34.42
C ARG A 21 -15.16 6.82 -34.52
N TRP A 22 -16.40 7.27 -34.52
CA TRP A 22 -17.58 6.45 -34.75
C TRP A 22 -18.05 6.53 -36.20
N THR A 23 -18.64 5.44 -36.65
CA THR A 23 -19.40 5.33 -37.88
C THR A 23 -20.62 4.46 -37.65
N SER A 24 -21.64 4.64 -38.48
CA SER A 24 -22.76 3.70 -38.53
C SER A 24 -22.32 2.44 -39.26
N GLY A 25 -22.39 1.30 -38.59
CA GLY A 25 -21.87 0.04 -39.12
C GLY A 25 -22.50 -1.19 -38.49
N PRO A 26 -21.88 -2.37 -38.67
CA PRO A 26 -22.42 -3.67 -38.23
C PRO A 26 -22.74 -3.77 -36.73
N PHE A 27 -22.13 -2.93 -35.90
CA PHE A 27 -22.33 -2.92 -34.45
C PHE A 27 -23.16 -1.72 -33.97
N GLY A 28 -23.94 -1.10 -34.87
CA GLY A 28 -24.75 0.07 -34.59
C GLY A 28 -24.01 1.40 -34.85
N PRO A 29 -24.55 2.52 -34.35
CA PRO A 29 -24.05 3.86 -34.64
C PRO A 29 -22.67 4.17 -34.01
N HIS A 30 -22.23 3.38 -33.03
CA HIS A 30 -20.94 3.52 -32.36
C HIS A 30 -19.94 2.46 -32.84
N THR A 31 -20.04 2.04 -34.10
CA THR A 31 -19.02 1.17 -34.72
C THR A 31 -17.73 1.97 -34.90
N CYS A 32 -16.58 1.41 -34.54
CA CYS A 32 -15.31 2.10 -34.73
C CYS A 32 -14.93 2.20 -36.21
N VAL A 33 -14.41 3.36 -36.62
CA VAL A 33 -13.78 3.52 -37.94
C VAL A 33 -12.54 2.63 -38.08
N THR A 34 -12.15 2.30 -39.31
CA THR A 34 -10.99 1.45 -39.61
C THR A 34 -9.72 1.95 -38.90
N GLY A 35 -9.00 1.04 -38.25
CA GLY A 35 -7.79 1.35 -37.46
C GLY A 35 -8.06 1.62 -35.97
N TYR A 36 -9.33 1.71 -35.56
CA TYR A 36 -9.74 1.88 -34.18
C TYR A 36 -10.53 0.68 -33.67
N VAL A 37 -10.49 0.47 -32.35
CA VAL A 37 -11.20 -0.58 -31.63
C VAL A 37 -11.79 0.01 -30.36
N TRP A 38 -12.89 -0.56 -29.85
CA TRP A 38 -13.42 -0.13 -28.56
C TRP A 38 -12.38 -0.31 -27.46
N ARG A 39 -12.27 0.69 -26.59
CA ARG A 39 -11.29 0.72 -25.51
C ARG A 39 -11.55 -0.35 -24.45
N GLU A 40 -12.80 -0.69 -24.20
CA GLU A 40 -13.22 -1.71 -23.22
C GLU A 40 -12.67 -1.44 -21.80
N ALA A 41 -12.62 -0.17 -21.37
CA ALA A 41 -12.19 0.17 -20.02
C ALA A 41 -13.20 -0.28 -18.95
N PHE A 42 -14.47 -0.44 -19.30
CA PHE A 42 -15.52 -1.02 -18.45
C PHE A 42 -16.65 -1.55 -19.35
N THR A 43 -17.60 -2.28 -18.76
CA THR A 43 -18.77 -2.78 -19.49
C THR A 43 -19.59 -1.63 -20.08
N GLY A 44 -19.73 -1.60 -21.41
CA GLY A 44 -20.43 -0.52 -22.12
C GLY A 44 -19.52 0.64 -22.56
N ASP A 45 -18.20 0.54 -22.40
CA ASP A 45 -17.26 1.53 -22.92
C ASP A 45 -17.10 1.41 -24.44
N ASP A 46 -17.78 2.30 -25.16
CA ASP A 46 -17.84 2.36 -26.63
C ASP A 46 -16.86 3.39 -27.24
N VAL A 47 -15.96 3.95 -26.43
CA VAL A 47 -14.94 4.89 -26.92
C VAL A 47 -13.95 4.16 -27.84
N CYS A 48 -13.84 4.62 -29.07
CA CYS A 48 -12.90 4.07 -30.05
C CYS A 48 -11.48 4.65 -29.86
N VAL A 49 -10.50 3.76 -29.71
CA VAL A 49 -9.09 4.07 -29.50
C VAL A 49 -8.20 3.18 -30.38
N THR A 50 -6.91 3.45 -30.44
CA THR A 50 -5.99 2.57 -31.16
C THR A 50 -5.81 1.23 -30.44
N PRO A 51 -5.41 0.15 -31.13
CA PRO A 51 -5.15 -1.14 -30.50
C PRO A 51 -4.17 -1.08 -29.32
N ALA A 52 -3.16 -0.21 -29.39
CA ALA A 52 -2.20 0.00 -28.30
C ALA A 52 -2.88 0.56 -27.03
N VAL A 53 -3.81 1.50 -27.18
CA VAL A 53 -4.55 2.08 -26.05
C VAL A 53 -5.55 1.07 -25.49
N ARG A 54 -6.21 0.25 -26.30
CA ARG A 54 -7.04 -0.87 -25.81
C ARG A 54 -6.21 -1.86 -25.00
N ALA A 55 -4.99 -2.19 -25.45
CA ALA A 55 -4.09 -3.04 -24.69
C ALA A 55 -3.72 -2.40 -23.33
N GLN A 56 -3.45 -1.09 -23.31
CA GLN A 56 -3.20 -0.35 -22.08
C GLN A 56 -4.41 -0.38 -21.13
N ALA A 57 -5.63 -0.15 -21.63
CA ALA A 57 -6.86 -0.21 -20.84
C ALA A 57 -7.09 -1.62 -20.24
N LYS A 58 -6.83 -2.68 -21.03
CA LYS A 58 -6.90 -4.07 -20.55
C LYS A 58 -5.90 -4.34 -19.42
N LEU A 59 -4.67 -3.84 -19.54
CA LEU A 59 -3.67 -3.93 -18.47
C LEU A 59 -4.11 -3.17 -17.21
N ASP A 60 -4.70 -1.99 -17.37
CA ASP A 60 -5.18 -1.19 -16.25
C ASP A 60 -6.37 -1.83 -15.52
N ASN A 61 -7.25 -2.51 -16.26
CA ASN A 61 -8.34 -3.32 -15.71
C ASN A 61 -7.81 -4.54 -14.96
N GLY A 62 -6.82 -5.26 -15.50
CA GLY A 62 -6.17 -6.38 -14.82
C GLY A 62 -5.54 -5.98 -13.48
N LYS A 63 -4.94 -4.79 -13.42
CA LYS A 63 -4.34 -4.22 -12.19
C LYS A 63 -5.35 -3.55 -11.26
N ALA A 64 -6.62 -3.46 -11.64
CA ALA A 64 -7.62 -2.75 -10.84
C ALA A 64 -7.84 -3.42 -9.48
N ALA A 65 -7.75 -4.75 -9.39
CA ALA A 65 -7.83 -5.49 -8.13
C ALA A 65 -6.65 -5.16 -7.19
N ASP A 66 -5.41 -5.19 -7.69
CA ASP A 66 -4.22 -4.82 -6.90
C ASP A 66 -4.28 -3.37 -6.40
N ARG A 67 -4.86 -2.48 -7.20
CA ARG A 67 -5.10 -1.07 -6.84
C ARG A 67 -6.28 -0.89 -5.89
N ARG A 68 -7.15 -1.89 -5.72
CA ARG A 68 -8.27 -1.91 -4.76
C ARG A 68 -7.84 -2.47 -3.40
N VAL A 69 -6.81 -3.31 -3.32
CA VAL A 69 -6.36 -3.82 -2.02
C VAL A 69 -5.66 -2.71 -1.25
N SER A 70 -6.20 -2.34 -0.09
CA SER A 70 -5.56 -1.39 0.81
C SER A 70 -4.26 -1.99 1.34
N ALA A 71 -3.18 -1.20 1.33
CA ALA A 71 -1.94 -1.57 1.98
C ALA A 71 -2.23 -2.00 3.42
N ARG A 72 -1.89 -3.23 3.77
CA ARG A 72 -2.30 -3.84 5.04
C ARG A 72 -1.14 -3.79 6.03
N LEU A 73 -1.46 -3.42 7.27
CA LEU A 73 -0.53 -3.41 8.38
C LEU A 73 -1.05 -4.29 9.53
N TRP A 74 -0.13 -4.93 10.24
CA TRP A 74 -0.40 -5.58 11.52
C TRP A 74 0.79 -5.45 12.46
N ILE A 75 0.52 -5.48 13.76
CA ILE A 75 1.55 -5.47 14.80
C ILE A 75 1.86 -6.89 15.23
N SER A 76 3.14 -7.20 15.38
CA SER A 76 3.61 -8.30 16.23
C SER A 76 4.52 -7.77 17.32
N ARG A 77 4.75 -8.58 18.35
CA ARG A 77 5.63 -8.21 19.48
C ARG A 77 6.98 -8.88 19.34
N TYR A 78 8.02 -8.25 19.89
CA TYR A 78 9.31 -8.88 20.09
C TYR A 78 9.97 -8.36 21.37
N THR A 79 10.83 -9.16 21.96
CA THR A 79 11.72 -8.80 23.07
C THR A 79 13.17 -8.81 22.58
N VAL A 80 14.08 -8.28 23.39
CA VAL A 80 15.52 -8.36 23.12
C VAL A 80 16.05 -9.60 23.85
N PRO A 81 16.64 -10.58 23.15
CA PRO A 81 17.25 -11.72 23.83
C PRO A 81 18.51 -11.27 24.59
N PRO A 82 18.86 -11.94 25.71
CA PRO A 82 20.15 -11.73 26.37
C PRO A 82 21.32 -11.91 25.40
N VAL A 83 22.37 -11.11 25.60
CA VAL A 83 23.60 -11.18 24.81
C VAL A 83 24.56 -12.17 25.47
N ASP A 84 24.99 -13.17 24.72
CA ASP A 84 26.04 -14.10 25.16
C ASP A 84 27.39 -13.37 25.20
N ASN A 85 28.09 -13.46 26.33
CA ASN A 85 29.40 -12.84 26.54
C ASN A 85 30.55 -13.75 26.07
N GLY A 86 30.28 -15.02 25.72
CA GLY A 86 31.29 -15.98 25.27
C GLY A 86 32.11 -16.62 26.39
N ASP A 87 31.77 -16.36 27.66
CA ASP A 87 32.42 -16.90 28.86
C ASP A 87 31.48 -17.82 29.67
N GLY A 88 30.35 -18.23 29.08
CA GLY A 88 29.29 -18.98 29.76
C GLY A 88 28.31 -18.11 30.55
N THR A 89 28.47 -16.79 30.52
CA THR A 89 27.50 -15.84 31.09
C THR A 89 26.72 -15.10 29.99
N SER A 90 25.59 -14.51 30.36
CA SER A 90 24.81 -13.66 29.46
C SER A 90 24.48 -12.32 30.12
N THR A 91 24.56 -11.26 29.34
CA THR A 91 24.17 -9.91 29.77
C THR A 91 22.76 -9.60 29.29
N SER A 92 21.93 -9.06 30.18
CA SER A 92 20.63 -8.47 29.85
C SER A 92 20.48 -7.13 30.55
N THR A 93 19.66 -6.25 29.98
CA THR A 93 19.23 -5.00 30.61
C THR A 93 17.85 -5.18 31.24
N SER A 94 17.49 -4.31 32.19
CA SER A 94 16.20 -4.36 32.90
C SER A 94 14.98 -4.20 32.00
N VAL A 95 15.16 -3.87 30.71
CA VAL A 95 14.08 -3.63 29.75
C VAL A 95 14.03 -4.66 28.62
N ASP A 96 14.88 -5.68 28.63
CA ASP A 96 15.02 -6.60 27.49
C ASP A 96 13.80 -7.53 27.31
N ASP A 97 13.19 -7.93 28.42
CA ASP A 97 11.97 -8.75 28.49
C ASP A 97 10.67 -7.96 28.21
N ILE A 98 10.74 -6.63 28.17
CA ILE A 98 9.58 -5.78 27.88
C ILE A 98 9.21 -5.85 26.38
N PRO A 99 7.95 -6.21 26.04
CA PRO A 99 7.51 -6.30 24.65
C PRO A 99 7.64 -4.98 23.89
N ARG A 100 8.12 -5.07 22.65
CA ARG A 100 8.25 -3.96 21.71
C ARG A 100 7.43 -4.20 20.45
N LEU A 101 6.99 -3.12 19.81
CA LEU A 101 6.20 -3.14 18.59
C LEU A 101 7.08 -3.48 17.38
N LYS A 102 6.71 -4.54 16.65
CA LYS A 102 7.15 -4.78 15.26
C LYS A 102 6.00 -4.44 14.33
N ILE A 103 6.23 -3.51 13.41
CA ILE A 103 5.25 -3.16 12.37
C ILE A 103 5.53 -4.06 11.18
N ASN A 104 4.52 -4.82 10.76
CA ASN A 104 4.57 -5.66 9.58
C ASN A 104 3.55 -5.14 8.56
N GLY A 105 3.81 -5.40 7.28
CA GLY A 105 2.88 -5.01 6.23
C GLY A 105 3.05 -5.84 4.97
N ASP A 106 1.99 -5.88 4.17
CA ASP A 106 1.95 -6.46 2.83
C ASP A 106 1.01 -5.65 1.91
N HIS A 107 0.93 -6.05 0.64
CA HIS A 107 0.25 -5.33 -0.44
C HIS A 107 0.88 -3.98 -0.79
N PHE A 108 2.15 -3.75 -0.47
CA PHE A 108 2.89 -2.55 -0.90
C PHE A 108 3.53 -2.77 -2.27
N ASN A 109 3.90 -1.69 -2.97
CA ASN A 109 4.84 -1.82 -4.08
C ASN A 109 6.22 -2.23 -3.54
N ILE A 110 6.96 -3.03 -4.30
CA ILE A 110 8.36 -3.33 -3.98
C ILE A 110 9.16 -2.03 -4.00
N GLY A 111 9.91 -1.77 -2.92
CA GLY A 111 10.66 -0.53 -2.76
C GLY A 111 10.48 0.09 -1.38
N GLN A 112 10.77 1.38 -1.27
CA GLN A 112 10.80 2.06 0.03
C GLN A 112 9.40 2.29 0.61
N VAL A 113 9.26 2.04 1.91
CA VAL A 113 8.07 2.33 2.71
C VAL A 113 8.50 3.18 3.91
N ARG A 114 7.76 4.26 4.16
CA ARG A 114 7.92 5.10 5.35
C ARG A 114 6.90 4.70 6.40
N LEU A 115 7.35 4.48 7.62
CA LEU A 115 6.53 4.07 8.75
C LEU A 115 6.44 5.19 9.76
N TYR A 116 5.26 5.34 10.35
CA TYR A 116 4.97 6.36 11.34
C TYR A 116 4.16 5.78 12.48
N ILE A 117 4.48 6.18 13.70
CA ILE A 117 3.59 6.09 14.85
C ILE A 117 3.29 7.53 15.28
N ARG A 118 2.02 7.88 15.33
CA ARG A 118 1.55 9.19 15.75
C ARG A 118 0.58 9.01 16.90
N TYR A 119 0.60 9.92 17.86
CA TYR A 119 -0.49 10.04 18.82
C TYR A 119 -1.81 10.32 18.10
N ASN A 120 -2.95 10.03 18.73
CA ASN A 120 -4.26 10.33 18.15
C ASN A 120 -4.45 11.84 17.86
N THR A 121 -3.68 12.70 18.52
CA THR A 121 -3.58 14.15 18.25
C THR A 121 -2.88 14.49 16.92
N GLY A 122 -2.27 13.51 16.25
CA GLY A 122 -1.45 13.69 15.05
C GLY A 122 0.03 13.97 15.31
N ARG A 123 0.43 14.24 16.56
CA ARG A 123 1.83 14.47 16.93
C ARG A 123 2.66 13.22 16.63
N LEU A 124 3.79 13.40 15.93
CA LEU A 124 4.73 12.32 15.66
C LEU A 124 5.34 11.80 16.97
N TYR A 125 5.26 10.49 17.16
CA TYR A 125 5.92 9.79 18.26
C TYR A 125 7.17 9.06 17.78
N TRP A 126 7.06 8.37 16.64
CA TRP A 126 8.17 7.63 16.04
C TRP A 126 8.02 7.56 14.53
N SER A 127 9.13 7.49 13.80
CA SER A 127 9.16 7.20 12.38
C SER A 127 10.34 6.32 12.01
N GLY A 128 10.21 5.57 10.92
CA GLY A 128 11.31 4.80 10.36
C GLY A 128 11.09 4.48 8.89
N THR A 129 12.09 3.87 8.27
CA THR A 129 12.03 3.39 6.89
C THR A 129 12.30 1.90 6.83
N VAL A 130 11.70 1.25 5.83
CA VAL A 130 11.90 -0.16 5.50
C VAL A 130 11.73 -0.36 4.00
N SER A 131 12.35 -1.39 3.45
CA SER A 131 12.12 -1.82 2.06
C SER A 131 11.11 -2.94 2.04
N ALA A 132 10.04 -2.79 1.26
CA ALA A 132 9.12 -3.85 0.92
C ALA A 132 9.73 -4.73 -0.18
N SER A 133 9.77 -6.03 0.05
CA SER A 133 10.33 -7.03 -0.86
C SER A 133 9.32 -8.15 -1.10
N ALA A 134 9.49 -8.90 -2.18
CA ALA A 134 8.66 -10.06 -2.45
C ALA A 134 9.00 -11.21 -1.48
N HIS A 135 8.00 -11.72 -0.78
CA HIS A 135 8.12 -12.91 0.07
C HIS A 135 6.99 -13.88 -0.25
N SER A 136 7.28 -15.18 -0.25
CA SER A 136 6.25 -16.21 -0.46
C SER A 136 5.14 -16.13 0.60
N GLY A 137 3.89 -16.31 0.20
CA GLY A 137 2.72 -16.24 1.07
C GLY A 137 2.18 -14.82 1.32
N TYR A 138 2.78 -13.79 0.73
CA TYR A 138 2.30 -12.40 0.81
C TYR A 138 1.98 -11.86 -0.59
N ALA A 139 0.92 -11.07 -0.68
CA ALA A 139 0.59 -10.36 -1.92
C ALA A 139 1.37 -9.04 -2.00
N GLY A 140 1.92 -8.74 -3.17
CA GLY A 140 2.78 -7.57 -3.38
C GLY A 140 4.08 -7.62 -2.56
N GLY A 141 4.65 -6.44 -2.31
CA GLY A 141 5.78 -6.25 -1.41
C GLY A 141 5.35 -6.31 0.05
N SER A 142 6.13 -7.04 0.85
CA SER A 142 5.94 -7.18 2.29
C SER A 142 7.21 -6.84 3.07
N PHE A 143 7.03 -6.51 4.36
CA PHE A 143 8.11 -6.13 5.25
C PHE A 143 7.79 -6.41 6.71
N GLY A 144 8.82 -6.41 7.56
CA GLY A 144 8.70 -6.36 9.01
C GLY A 144 9.80 -5.49 9.62
N LYS A 145 9.41 -4.47 10.39
CA LYS A 145 10.33 -3.53 11.04
C LYS A 145 10.19 -3.58 12.56
N LYS A 146 11.25 -4.00 13.24
CA LYS A 146 11.41 -3.81 14.69
C LYS A 146 11.58 -2.31 14.98
N THR A 147 10.71 -1.72 15.79
CA THR A 147 10.66 -0.26 15.97
C THR A 147 11.49 0.26 17.15
N GLY A 148 11.79 -0.59 18.13
CA GLY A 148 12.34 -0.20 19.43
C GLY A 148 11.30 0.41 20.38
N VAL A 149 10.08 0.69 19.91
CA VAL A 149 9.01 1.26 20.72
C VAL A 149 8.38 0.18 21.58
N PHE A 150 8.28 0.43 22.89
CA PHE A 150 7.57 -0.47 23.81
C PHE A 150 6.09 -0.59 23.45
N ASP A 151 5.56 -1.81 23.51
CA ASP A 151 4.13 -2.05 23.41
C ASP A 151 3.47 -1.75 24.75
N CYS A 152 2.73 -0.65 24.79
CA CYS A 152 2.05 -0.21 26.00
C CYS A 152 0.59 -0.65 26.05
N ALA A 153 0.20 -1.63 25.21
CA ALA A 153 -1.13 -2.21 25.25
C ALA A 153 -1.39 -2.89 26.59
N ALA A 154 -2.53 -2.59 27.20
CA ALA A 154 -2.96 -3.17 28.46
C ALA A 154 -4.48 -3.43 28.41
N ALA A 155 -4.94 -4.47 29.12
CA ALA A 155 -6.36 -4.81 29.18
C ALA A 155 -7.20 -3.61 29.65
N GLY A 156 -8.29 -3.32 28.94
CA GLY A 156 -9.18 -2.19 29.25
C GLY A 156 -8.61 -0.80 28.93
N LYS A 157 -7.41 -0.68 28.35
CA LYS A 157 -6.83 0.61 27.96
C LYS A 157 -6.97 0.83 26.45
N ALA A 158 -7.68 1.89 26.07
CA ALA A 158 -7.83 2.29 24.67
C ALA A 158 -6.48 2.67 24.01
N ALA A 159 -6.40 2.53 22.69
CA ALA A 159 -5.26 3.03 21.92
C ALA A 159 -5.13 4.56 22.06
N ASN A 160 -3.91 5.05 22.31
CA ASN A 160 -3.60 6.48 22.38
C ASN A 160 -2.86 7.00 21.13
N ALA A 161 -2.54 6.10 20.21
CA ALA A 161 -1.77 6.35 19.02
C ALA A 161 -2.22 5.44 17.86
N TYR A 162 -1.67 5.68 16.68
CA TYR A 162 -1.83 4.80 15.53
C TYR A 162 -0.52 4.67 14.75
N ALA A 163 -0.29 3.46 14.24
CA ALA A 163 0.71 3.19 13.23
C ALA A 163 0.13 3.40 11.84
N GLN A 164 0.94 3.91 10.91
CA GLN A 164 0.58 4.09 9.52
C GLN A 164 1.82 3.99 8.63
N ALA A 165 1.64 3.48 7.41
CA ALA A 165 2.70 3.35 6.44
C ALA A 165 2.36 4.12 5.16
N GLN A 166 3.38 4.70 4.55
CA GLN A 166 3.32 5.32 3.24
C GLN A 166 4.19 4.51 2.28
N ASP A 167 3.55 3.97 1.24
CA ASP A 167 4.20 3.42 0.08
C ASP A 167 4.83 4.58 -0.72
N VAL A 168 6.17 4.67 -0.76
CA VAL A 168 6.85 5.80 -1.40
C VAL A 168 6.71 5.75 -2.92
N VAL A 169 6.58 4.55 -3.50
CA VAL A 169 6.49 4.35 -4.95
C VAL A 169 5.16 4.89 -5.49
N SER A 170 4.07 4.62 -4.78
CA SER A 170 2.72 5.06 -5.20
C SER A 170 2.18 6.29 -4.46
N GLY A 171 2.81 6.69 -3.36
CA GLY A 171 2.30 7.71 -2.45
C GLY A 171 1.13 7.25 -1.56
N ARG A 172 0.67 6.00 -1.70
CA ARG A 172 -0.49 5.45 -1.00
C ARG A 172 -0.22 5.27 0.49
N TRP A 173 -1.21 5.62 1.31
CA TRP A 173 -1.20 5.37 2.74
C TRP A 173 -1.95 4.08 3.10
N SER A 174 -1.45 3.34 4.08
CA SER A 174 -2.22 2.30 4.75
C SER A 174 -3.37 2.91 5.57
N PRO A 175 -4.39 2.13 5.94
CA PRO A 175 -5.28 2.46 7.04
C PRO A 175 -4.50 2.73 8.34
N ARG A 176 -5.11 3.49 9.25
CA ARG A 176 -4.56 3.71 10.59
C ARG A 176 -4.74 2.44 11.41
N LEU A 177 -3.65 1.92 11.94
CA LEU A 177 -3.64 0.75 12.82
C LEU A 177 -3.52 1.24 14.28
N PRO A 178 -4.55 1.11 15.12
CA PRO A 178 -4.50 1.58 16.50
C PRO A 178 -3.39 0.88 17.30
N VAL A 179 -2.62 1.66 18.06
CA VAL A 179 -1.56 1.16 18.95
C VAL A 179 -1.55 1.96 20.25
N ARG A 180 -0.86 1.44 21.26
CA ARG A 180 -0.64 2.16 22.51
C ARG A 180 0.86 2.30 22.78
N VAL A 181 1.31 3.54 23.02
CA VAL A 181 2.74 3.88 23.18
C VAL A 181 2.94 4.91 24.30
N GLY A 182 4.19 5.11 24.71
CA GLY A 182 4.58 6.15 25.68
C GLY A 182 4.31 5.79 27.14
N CYS A 183 4.26 4.51 27.48
CA CYS A 183 4.31 4.04 28.85
C CYS A 183 5.71 4.25 29.44
N ALA A 184 5.76 4.57 30.73
CA ALA A 184 7.00 4.47 31.49
C ALA A 184 7.34 2.99 31.68
N VAL A 185 8.61 2.66 31.51
CA VAL A 185 9.20 1.37 31.88
C VAL A 185 10.19 1.65 33.02
N LEU A 186 10.14 0.85 34.08
CA LEU A 186 11.02 0.94 35.25
C LEU A 186 12.03 -0.19 35.20
#